data_AF-A0A0N8IC20-F1
#
_entry.id   AF-A0A0N8IC20-F1
#
_cell.length_a   1.000
_cell.length_b   1.000
_cell.length_c   1.000
_cell.angle_alpha   90.00
_cell.angle_beta   90.00
_cell.angle_gamma   90.00
#
_symmetry.space_group_name_H-M   'P 1'
#
loop_
_entity.id
_entity.type
_entity.pdbx_description
1 polymer ?
#
loop_
_entity_poly.entity_id
_entity_poly.type
_entity_poly.pdbx_seq_one_letter_code
_entity_poly.pdbx_strand_id
1 'polypeptide(L)'
;MTKFIEVSDGGYVWHIPLLKVAEHRAAHYAQSEDQQQEEVQFVLNDHFEGIDWFQNNMNFEDVADVAELLETPEPKIAPDMGTAECEIVEVAE
;
A
#
# COMPACT_ATOMS: atom_id res chain seq x y z
N MET A 1 -11.07 -15.00 0.75
CA MET A 1 -11.18 -13.56 0.49
C MET A 1 -9.83 -12.93 0.79
N THR A 2 -9.29 -12.14 -0.12
CA THR A 2 -8.08 -11.35 0.11
C THR A 2 -8.43 -10.13 0.96
N LYS A 3 -7.58 -9.79 1.93
CA LYS A 3 -7.75 -8.62 2.81
C LYS A 3 -6.59 -7.64 2.57
N PHE A 4 -6.89 -6.36 2.67
CA PHE A 4 -5.93 -5.28 2.43
C PHE A 4 -5.97 -4.29 3.59
N ILE A 5 -4.82 -3.67 3.87
CA ILE A 5 -4.73 -2.41 4.60
C ILE A 5 -4.83 -1.29 3.56
N GLU A 6 -5.78 -0.39 3.76
CA GLU A 6 -5.91 0.81 2.94
C GLU A 6 -5.09 1.94 3.58
N VAL A 7 -4.18 2.53 2.80
CA VAL A 7 -3.32 3.62 3.22
C VAL A 7 -3.63 4.84 2.36
N SER A 8 -4.11 5.91 3.00
CA SER A 8 -4.44 7.16 2.33
C SER A 8 -3.48 8.26 2.76
N ASP A 9 -2.72 8.82 1.80
CA ASP A 9 -1.78 9.92 2.04
C ASP A 9 -1.76 10.88 0.85
N GLY A 10 -1.91 12.19 1.10
CA GLY A 10 -1.81 13.20 0.04
C GLY A 10 -2.81 13.09 -1.12
N GLY A 11 -3.92 12.35 -0.94
CA GLY A 11 -4.89 12.02 -2.00
C GLY A 11 -4.50 10.80 -2.83
N TYR A 12 -3.39 10.14 -2.49
CA TYR A 12 -3.10 8.79 -2.96
C TYR A 12 -3.80 7.77 -2.05
N VAL A 13 -4.33 6.70 -2.63
CA VAL A 13 -4.88 5.55 -1.89
C VAL A 13 -4.19 4.28 -2.34
N TRP A 14 -3.63 3.53 -1.40
CA TRP A 14 -2.94 2.27 -1.65
C TRP A 14 -3.63 1.12 -0.93
N HIS A 15 -3.69 -0.04 -1.59
CA HIS A 15 -4.04 -1.31 -0.97
C HIS A 15 -2.78 -2.15 -0.75
N ILE A 16 -2.53 -2.47 0.52
CA ILE A 16 -1.40 -3.30 0.95
C ILE A 16 -1.95 -4.68 1.37
N PRO A 17 -1.54 -5.79 0.75
CA PRO A 17 -2.04 -7.11 1.13
C PRO A 17 -1.76 -7.42 2.61
N LEU A 18 -2.81 -7.69 3.40
CA LEU A 18 -2.67 -7.98 4.83
C LEU A 18 -1.82 -9.25 5.07
N LEU A 19 -1.85 -10.19 4.12
CA LEU A 19 -1.01 -11.39 4.16
C LEU A 19 0.48 -11.03 4.18
N LYS A 20 0.92 -10.05 3.38
CA LYS A 20 2.33 -9.64 3.34
C LYS A 20 2.79 -9.07 4.69
N VAL A 21 1.93 -8.27 5.32
CA VAL A 21 2.18 -7.71 6.66
C VAL A 21 2.23 -8.81 7.72
N ALA A 22 1.31 -9.78 7.64
CA ALA A 22 1.28 -10.93 8.54
C ALA A 22 2.55 -11.79 8.42
N GLU A 23 3.00 -12.05 7.18
CA GLU A 23 4.25 -12.77 6.90
C GLU A 23 5.47 -12.02 7.43
N HIS A 24 5.53 -10.70 7.26
CA HIS A 24 6.61 -9.87 7.80
C HIS A 24 6.66 -9.94 9.33
N ARG A 25 5.50 -9.86 10.00
CA ARG A 25 5.43 -10.00 11.46
C ARG A 25 5.82 -11.40 11.92
N ALA A 26 5.34 -12.43 11.23
CA ALA A 26 5.67 -13.82 11.54
C ALA A 26 7.18 -14.08 11.40
N ALA A 27 7.84 -13.53 10.38
CA ALA A 27 9.29 -13.63 10.21
C ALA A 27 10.09 -13.01 11.38
N HIS A 28 9.50 -12.10 12.13
CA HIS A 28 10.12 -11.50 13.32
C HIS A 28 9.99 -12.37 14.57
N TYR A 29 8.82 -12.98 14.80
CA TYR A 29 8.53 -13.70 16.05
C TYR A 29 8.67 -15.22 15.96
N ALA A 30 8.41 -15.82 14.81
CA ALA A 30 8.35 -17.25 14.67
C ALA A 30 9.75 -17.88 14.70
N GLN A 31 9.88 -18.97 15.46
CA GLN A 31 11.10 -19.77 15.55
C GLN A 31 10.96 -21.12 14.82
N SER A 32 9.77 -21.42 14.32
CA SER A 32 9.44 -22.62 13.55
C SER A 32 8.39 -22.33 12.48
N GLU A 33 8.24 -23.24 11.51
CA GLU A 33 7.21 -23.13 10.48
C GLU A 33 5.79 -23.17 11.04
N ASP A 34 5.54 -24.00 12.06
CA ASP A 34 4.24 -24.06 12.73
C ASP A 34 3.88 -22.71 13.38
N GLN A 35 4.85 -22.10 14.09
CA GLN A 35 4.66 -20.77 14.67
C GLN A 35 4.47 -19.70 13.59
N GLN A 36 5.18 -19.81 12.46
CA GLN A 36 5.00 -18.86 11.37
C GLN A 36 3.56 -18.90 10.84
N GLN A 37 2.98 -20.08 10.69
CA GLN A 37 1.58 -20.23 10.28
C GLN A 37 0.62 -19.67 11.34
N GLU A 38 0.86 -19.96 12.62
CA GLU A 38 0.05 -19.42 13.72
C GLU A 38 0.07 -17.88 13.75
N GLU A 39 1.25 -17.25 13.65
CA GLU A 39 1.40 -15.80 13.64
C GLU A 39 0.72 -15.15 12.42
N VAL A 40 0.80 -15.79 11.24
CA VAL A 40 0.08 -15.33 10.05
C VAL A 40 -1.43 -15.40 10.28
N GLN A 41 -1.94 -16.53 10.77
CA GLN A 41 -3.37 -16.69 11.03
C GLN A 41 -3.88 -15.74 12.11
N PHE A 42 -3.06 -15.44 13.12
CA PHE A 42 -3.37 -14.49 14.17
C PHE A 42 -3.71 -13.11 13.57
N VAL A 43 -2.83 -12.56 12.73
CA VAL A 43 -3.04 -11.27 12.04
C VAL A 43 -4.20 -11.32 11.04
N LEU A 44 -4.37 -12.43 10.32
CA LEU A 44 -5.48 -12.56 9.36
C LEU A 44 -6.86 -12.61 10.05
N ASN A 45 -6.91 -13.06 11.29
CA ASN A 45 -8.13 -13.12 12.10
C ASN A 45 -8.36 -11.82 12.90
N ASP A 46 -7.30 -11.20 13.42
CA ASP A 46 -7.33 -9.92 14.14
C ASP A 46 -6.59 -8.82 13.36
N HIS A 47 -7.35 -7.97 12.67
CA HIS A 47 -6.76 -6.98 11.75
C HIS A 47 -6.11 -5.81 12.50
N PHE A 48 -6.43 -5.59 13.78
CA PHE A 48 -5.81 -4.53 14.57
C PHE A 48 -4.31 -4.76 14.72
N GLU A 49 -3.91 -6.00 14.97
CA GLU A 49 -2.51 -6.40 15.12
C GLU A 49 -1.72 -6.24 13.82
N GLY A 50 -2.36 -6.47 12.67
CA GLY A 50 -1.76 -6.21 11.36
C GLY A 50 -1.53 -4.72 11.11
N ILE A 51 -2.52 -3.88 11.42
CA ILE A 51 -2.40 -2.42 11.26
C ILE A 51 -1.33 -1.86 12.21
N ASP A 52 -1.35 -2.25 13.48
CA ASP A 52 -0.37 -1.79 14.47
C ASP A 52 1.05 -2.18 14.08
N TRP A 53 1.24 -3.43 13.63
CA TRP A 53 2.54 -3.89 13.16
C TRP A 53 3.02 -3.09 11.95
N PHE A 54 2.16 -2.91 10.94
CA PHE A 54 2.48 -2.14 9.75
C PHE A 54 2.89 -0.70 10.08
N GLN A 55 2.18 -0.03 10.98
CA GLN A 55 2.44 1.37 11.33
C GLN A 55 3.72 1.57 12.15
N ASN A 56 4.12 0.60 12.97
CA ASN A 56 5.21 0.77 13.93
C ASN A 56 6.50 0.02 13.57
N ASN A 57 6.45 -0.96 12.65
CA ASN A 57 7.58 -1.87 12.41
C ASN A 57 7.95 -2.02 10.92
N MET A 58 7.19 -1.43 10.00
CA MET A 58 7.44 -1.53 8.56
C MET A 58 7.61 -0.15 7.94
N ASN A 59 8.36 -0.11 6.85
CA ASN A 59 8.41 1.00 5.90
C ASN A 59 7.63 0.63 4.64
N PHE A 60 7.23 1.63 3.85
CA PHE A 60 6.54 1.38 2.59
C PHE A 60 7.39 0.53 1.62
N GLU A 61 8.73 0.65 1.68
CA GLU A 61 9.66 -0.14 0.87
C GLU A 61 9.51 -1.66 1.09
N ASP A 62 9.05 -2.10 2.28
CA ASP A 62 8.85 -3.52 2.60
C ASP A 62 7.65 -4.15 1.86
N VAL A 63 6.80 -3.30 1.27
CA VAL A 63 5.57 -3.69 0.56
C VAL A 63 5.45 -3.08 -0.83
N ALA A 64 6.41 -2.27 -1.26
CA ALA A 64 6.33 -1.51 -2.51
C ALA A 64 6.21 -2.40 -3.76
N ASP A 65 6.70 -3.64 -3.70
CA ASP A 65 6.62 -4.64 -4.78
C ASP A 65 5.23 -5.27 -4.93
N VAL A 66 4.41 -5.21 -3.88
CA VAL A 66 3.06 -5.81 -3.82
C VAL A 66 1.93 -4.82 -3.55
N ALA A 67 2.27 -3.54 -3.32
CA ALA A 67 1.31 -2.47 -3.09
C ALA A 67 0.54 -2.12 -4.37
N GLU A 68 -0.77 -1.98 -4.27
CA GLU A 68 -1.62 -1.57 -5.38
C GLU A 68 -2.07 -0.11 -5.19
N LEU A 69 -1.73 0.76 -6.15
CA LEU A 69 -2.21 2.14 -6.18
C LEU A 69 -3.64 2.18 -6.75
N LEU A 70 -4.59 2.64 -5.95
CA LEU A 70 -6.00 2.72 -6.35
C LEU A 70 -6.40 4.11 -6.82
N GLU A 71 -5.96 5.13 -6.10
CA GLU A 71 -6.29 6.52 -6.41
C GLU A 71 -5.02 7.35 -6.41
N THR A 72 -4.92 8.25 -7.38
CA THR A 72 -3.99 9.36 -7.36
C THR A 72 -4.77 10.64 -7.09
N PRO A 73 -4.19 11.64 -6.40
CA PRO A 73 -4.86 12.92 -6.23
C PRO A 73 -5.23 13.47 -7.60
N GLU A 74 -6.48 13.90 -7.77
CA GLU A 74 -6.86 14.67 -8.94
C GLU A 74 -5.88 15.85 -9.07
N PRO A 75 -5.39 16.15 -10.28
CA PRO A 75 -4.59 17.35 -10.47
C PRO A 75 -5.42 18.53 -9.93
N LYS A 76 -4.87 19.22 -8.91
CA LYS A 76 -5.56 20.28 -8.15
C LYS A 76 -6.17 21.38 -9.03
N ILE A 77 -5.75 21.47 -10.28
CA ILE A 77 -6.38 22.27 -11.32
C ILE A 77 -6.26 21.43 -12.60
N ALA A 78 -7.32 20.70 -12.99
CA ALA A 78 -7.46 20.39 -14.41
C ALA A 78 -7.39 21.73 -15.16
N PRO A 79 -6.51 21.89 -16.16
CA PRO A 79 -6.39 23.17 -16.84
C PRO A 79 -7.76 23.56 -17.37
N ASP A 80 -8.22 24.75 -16.98
CA ASP A 80 -9.41 25.32 -17.59
C ASP A 80 -9.04 25.62 -19.05
N MET A 81 -9.53 24.77 -19.95
CA MET A 81 -9.26 24.89 -21.39
C MET A 81 -9.76 26.22 -21.98
N GLY A 82 -10.61 26.96 -21.26
CA GLY A 82 -11.02 28.31 -21.62
C GLY A 82 -9.99 29.40 -21.31
N THR A 83 -9.02 29.13 -20.42
CA THR A 83 -8.00 30.10 -19.98
C THR A 83 -6.56 29.59 -20.04
N ALA A 84 -6.36 28.29 -20.30
CA ALA A 84 -5.05 27.68 -20.44
C ALA A 84 -4.33 28.19 -21.70
N GLU A 85 -3.03 28.49 -21.55
CA GLU A 85 -2.14 28.72 -22.69
C GLU A 85 -1.71 27.38 -23.29
N CYS A 86 -1.93 27.21 -24.59
CA CYS A 86 -1.62 25.98 -25.33
C CYS A 86 -0.69 26.29 -26.51
N GLU A 87 0.34 25.47 -26.71
CA GLU A 87 1.25 25.54 -27.85
C GLU A 87 1.38 24.15 -28.52
N ILE A 88 1.50 24.13 -29.84
CA ILE A 88 1.82 22.91 -30.61
C ILE A 88 3.34 22.77 -30.64
N VAL A 89 3.86 21.67 -30.13
CA VAL A 89 5.30 21.35 -30.17
C VAL A 89 5.53 20.16 -31.10
N GLU A 90 6.38 20.34 -32.11
CA GLU A 90 6.89 19.25 -32.95
C GLU A 90 8.14 18.64 -32.30
N VAL A 91 8.10 17.34 -32.04
CA VAL A 91 9.26 16.56 -31.58
C VAL A 91 9.75 15.70 -32.74
N ALA A 92 11.03 15.84 -33.08
CA ALA A 92 11.70 14.94 -34.02
C ALA A 92 11.91 13.57 -33.37
N GLU A 93 11.65 12.49 -34.12
CA GLU A 93 11.91 11.10 -33.71
C GLU A 93 13.38 10.83 -33.36
#